data_AF-A0AAW0BJE7-F1
#
_entry.id   AF-A0AAW0BJE7-F1
#
_cell.length_a   1.000
_cell.length_b   1.000
_cell.length_c   1.000
_cell.angle_alpha   90.00
_cell.angle_beta   90.00
_cell.angle_gamma   90.00
#
_symmetry.space_group_name_H-M   'P 1'
#
loop_
_entity.id
_entity.type
_entity.pdbx_description
1 polymer ?
#
loop_
_entity_poly.entity_id
_entity_poly.type
_entity_poly.pdbx_seq_one_letter_code
_entity_poly.pdbx_strand_id
1 'polypeptide(L)'
;MRSQEILLALNAQHDCVSCKCTAAAVTIHQERITTSPTELRVSHSPEQRFLINMHALHNAHLIRDVLPRSLTTPTPYLQDLAASHPGQLWAFGKRDRPNAPKLRQKPKQHGLSEHICCCSAASESCPSAA
;
A
#
# COMPACT_ATOMS: atom_id res chain seq x y z
N MET A 1 -30.38 -13.12 10.63
CA MET A 1 -29.27 -12.14 10.79
C MET A 1 -29.35 -11.15 9.66
N ARG A 2 -29.52 -9.85 9.94
CA ARG A 2 -29.43 -8.80 8.90
C ARG A 2 -27.95 -8.56 8.59
N SER A 3 -27.60 -8.58 7.31
CA SER A 3 -26.25 -8.22 6.86
C SER A 3 -26.02 -6.74 7.21
N GLN A 4 -24.96 -6.45 7.97
CA GLN A 4 -24.54 -5.07 8.19
C GLN A 4 -23.73 -4.63 6.98
N GLU A 5 -24.05 -3.46 6.45
CA GLU A 5 -23.34 -2.89 5.31
C GLU A 5 -22.02 -2.28 5.80
N ILE A 6 -20.89 -2.82 5.32
CA ILE A 6 -19.56 -2.31 5.66
C ILE A 6 -19.31 -1.06 4.83
N LEU A 7 -19.35 0.11 5.47
CA LEU A 7 -19.15 1.41 4.81
C LEU A 7 -17.72 1.62 4.32
N LEU A 8 -16.73 1.13 5.08
CA LEU A 8 -15.33 1.46 4.91
C LEU A 8 -14.44 0.48 5.67
N ALA A 9 -13.40 -0.05 5.02
CA ALA A 9 -12.29 -0.74 5.69
C ALA A 9 -11.15 0.23 5.97
N LEU A 10 -10.54 0.15 7.15
CA LEU A 10 -9.43 1.00 7.57
C LEU A 10 -8.29 0.16 8.13
N ASN A 11 -7.06 0.64 7.94
CA ASN A 11 -5.86 0.07 8.54
C ASN A 11 -5.52 0.86 9.80
N ALA A 12 -5.75 0.25 10.97
CA ALA A 12 -5.41 0.79 12.27
C ALA A 12 -4.34 -0.08 12.94
N GLN A 13 -3.31 0.58 13.47
CA GLN A 13 -2.19 -0.05 14.18
C GLN A 13 -2.12 0.51 15.60
N HIS A 14 -1.78 -0.32 16.59
CA HIS A 14 -1.66 0.15 17.97
C HIS A 14 -0.42 1.03 18.16
N ASP A 15 -0.55 2.17 18.83
CA ASP A 15 0.58 3.04 19.17
C ASP A 15 1.36 2.45 20.36
N CYS A 16 2.13 1.42 20.08
CA CYS A 16 2.84 0.64 21.09
C CYS A 16 3.89 1.47 21.85
N VAL A 17 4.46 2.48 21.19
CA VAL A 17 5.53 3.32 21.75
C VAL A 17 4.94 4.23 22.84
N SER A 18 3.88 4.97 22.51
CA SER A 18 3.23 5.85 23.49
C SER A 18 2.60 5.07 24.65
N CYS A 19 2.04 3.90 24.35
CA CYS A 19 1.35 3.07 25.34
C CYS A 19 2.28 2.12 26.12
N LYS A 20 3.59 2.19 25.88
CA LYS A 20 4.65 1.41 26.57
C LYS A 20 4.39 -0.10 26.55
N CYS A 21 3.96 -0.63 25.41
CA CYS A 21 3.72 -2.06 25.24
C CYS A 21 5.03 -2.83 25.42
N THR A 22 4.95 -4.02 26.02
CA THR A 22 6.11 -4.88 26.27
C THR A 22 6.17 -6.01 25.25
N ALA A 23 7.34 -6.56 25.01
CA ALA A 23 7.47 -7.80 24.24
C ALA A 23 7.43 -8.99 25.20
N ALA A 24 6.64 -10.00 24.88
CA ALA A 24 6.58 -11.27 25.59
C ALA A 24 6.93 -12.41 24.64
N ALA A 25 7.66 -13.41 25.15
CA ALA A 25 7.89 -14.64 24.41
C ALA A 25 6.58 -15.44 24.37
N VAL A 26 6.10 -15.73 23.16
CA VAL A 26 4.89 -16.52 22.92
C VAL A 26 5.28 -17.77 22.15
N THR A 27 4.74 -18.91 22.55
CA THR A 27 4.96 -20.17 21.83
C THR A 27 4.26 -20.13 20.48
N ILE A 28 4.97 -20.52 19.43
CA ILE A 28 4.41 -20.57 18.09
C ILE A 28 3.48 -21.78 18.01
N HIS A 29 2.29 -21.58 17.43
CA HIS A 29 1.37 -22.66 17.09
C HIS A 29 1.27 -22.79 15.57
N GLN A 30 1.51 -23.98 15.04
CA GLN A 30 1.31 -24.31 13.62
C GLN A 30 0.22 -25.37 13.52
N GLU A 31 -0.82 -25.12 12.73
CA GLU A 31 -1.93 -26.09 12.54
C GLU A 31 -2.55 -26.60 13.86
N ARG A 32 -2.61 -25.76 14.89
CA ARG A 32 -3.03 -26.07 16.28
C ARG A 32 -2.07 -26.94 17.09
N ILE A 33 -0.89 -27.25 16.56
CA ILE A 33 0.19 -27.94 17.25
C ILE A 33 1.14 -26.90 17.86
N THR A 34 1.36 -27.00 19.17
CA THR A 34 2.37 -26.21 19.87
C THR A 34 3.75 -26.64 19.40
N THR A 35 4.54 -25.71 18.86
CA THR A 35 5.90 -25.99 18.41
C THR A 35 6.92 -25.60 19.49
N SER A 36 8.15 -26.10 19.36
CA SER A 36 9.24 -25.75 20.28
C SER A 36 9.74 -24.29 20.20
N PRO A 37 9.78 -23.61 19.03
CA PRO A 37 10.23 -22.23 18.99
C PRO A 37 9.23 -21.25 19.62
N THR A 38 9.78 -20.25 20.30
CA THR A 38 9.06 -19.07 20.80
C THR A 38 9.42 -17.86 19.97
N GLU A 39 8.44 -17.00 19.70
CA GLU A 39 8.66 -15.69 19.08
C GLU A 39 8.42 -14.57 20.09
N LEU A 40 9.12 -13.45 19.92
CA LEU A 40 8.81 -12.23 20.65
C LEU A 40 7.61 -11.57 20.00
N ARG A 41 6.50 -11.51 20.74
CA ARG A 41 5.28 -10.84 20.31
C ARG A 41 5.02 -9.64 21.20
N VAL A 42 4.57 -8.54 20.60
CA VAL A 42 4.18 -7.34 21.36
C VAL A 42 2.91 -7.67 22.15
N SER A 43 3.00 -7.54 23.47
CA SER A 43 1.90 -7.56 24.42
C SER A 43 1.35 -6.15 24.55
N HIS A 44 0.19 -5.91 23.95
CA HIS A 44 -0.43 -4.59 23.95
C HIS A 44 -1.00 -4.24 25.32
N SER A 45 -0.81 -2.98 25.75
CA SER A 45 -1.51 -2.44 26.91
C SER A 45 -3.00 -2.26 26.59
N PRO A 46 -3.88 -2.18 27.60
CA PRO A 46 -5.32 -1.97 27.38
C PRO A 46 -5.66 -0.56 26.86
N GLU A 47 -4.68 0.34 26.75
CA GLU A 47 -4.88 1.70 26.27
C GLU A 47 -5.29 1.71 24.78
N GLN A 48 -6.42 2.34 24.49
CA GLN A 48 -7.01 2.36 23.15
C GLN A 48 -6.45 3.51 22.31
N ARG A 49 -5.15 3.45 22.00
CA ARG A 49 -4.49 4.40 21.12
C ARG A 49 -4.06 3.74 19.83
N PHE A 50 -4.57 4.24 18.71
CA PHE A 50 -4.32 3.66 17.40
C PHE A 50 -3.91 4.72 16.40
N LEU A 51 -3.02 4.33 15.50
CA LEU A 51 -2.59 5.08 14.33
C LEU A 51 -3.34 4.54 13.12
N ILE A 52 -4.06 5.42 12.42
CA ILE A 52 -4.76 5.07 11.19
C ILE A 52 -3.89 5.48 10.01
N ASN A 53 -3.61 4.54 9.11
CA ASN A 53 -2.90 4.88 7.88
C ASN A 53 -3.88 5.52 6.88
N MET A 54 -3.84 6.85 6.80
CA MET A 54 -4.65 7.64 5.87
C MET A 54 -4.27 7.47 4.40
N HIS A 55 -3.14 6.81 4.11
CA HIS A 55 -2.59 6.62 2.77
C HIS A 55 -2.64 5.17 2.28
N ALA A 56 -2.99 4.22 3.15
CA ALA A 56 -2.94 2.79 2.83
C ALA A 56 -4.00 2.32 1.82
N LEU A 57 -5.04 3.13 1.55
CA LEU A 57 -6.21 2.69 0.80
C LEU A 57 -6.78 3.79 -0.10
N HIS A 58 -7.41 3.39 -1.20
CA HIS A 58 -8.11 4.29 -2.15
C HIS A 58 -9.34 4.99 -1.55
N ASN A 59 -9.64 4.76 -0.27
CA ASN A 59 -10.80 5.27 0.47
C ASN A 59 -10.45 6.40 1.45
N ALA A 60 -9.27 7.03 1.31
CA ALA A 60 -8.85 8.13 2.18
C ALA A 60 -9.86 9.29 2.26
N HIS A 61 -10.66 9.50 1.22
CA HIS A 61 -11.74 10.49 1.22
C HIS A 61 -12.85 10.12 2.21
N LEU A 62 -13.34 8.87 2.20
CA LEU A 62 -14.35 8.38 3.15
C LEU A 62 -13.85 8.47 4.61
N ILE A 63 -12.57 8.15 4.84
CA ILE A 63 -11.99 8.27 6.20
C ILE A 63 -12.01 9.74 6.67
N ARG A 64 -11.77 10.70 5.77
CA ARG A 64 -11.82 12.14 6.08
C ARG A 64 -13.24 12.66 6.33
N ASP A 65 -14.24 12.03 5.72
CA ASP A 65 -15.65 12.39 5.94
C ASP A 65 -16.16 11.88 7.29
N VAL A 66 -15.66 10.73 7.75
CA VAL A 66 -16.06 10.12 9.03
C VAL A 66 -15.28 10.69 10.23
N LEU A 67 -14.00 11.04 10.05
CA LEU A 67 -13.16 11.53 11.14
C LEU A 67 -13.20 13.06 11.27
N PRO A 68 -13.11 13.61 12.50
CA PRO A 68 -12.99 15.04 12.72
C PRO A 68 -11.80 15.65 11.96
N ARG A 69 -11.98 16.89 11.46
CA ARG A 69 -10.91 17.62 10.76
C ARG A 69 -9.67 17.85 11.62
N SER A 70 -9.81 17.93 12.94
CA SER A 70 -8.68 18.04 13.87
C SER A 70 -7.69 16.87 13.76
N LEU A 71 -8.15 15.68 13.35
CA LEU A 71 -7.32 14.48 13.19
C LEU A 71 -6.84 14.25 11.74
N THR A 72 -7.44 14.94 10.77
CA THR A 72 -7.17 14.72 9.33
C THR A 72 -6.55 15.90 8.63
N THR A 73 -6.38 17.02 9.33
CA THR A 73 -5.67 18.18 8.81
C THR A 73 -4.20 17.82 8.60
N PRO A 74 -3.64 18.04 7.38
CA PRO A 74 -2.23 17.79 7.14
C PRO A 74 -1.37 18.60 8.11
N THR A 75 -0.48 17.91 8.82
CA THR A 75 0.54 18.57 9.64
C THR A 75 1.84 18.59 8.84
N PRO A 76 2.46 19.77 8.64
CA PRO A 76 3.74 19.83 7.93
C PRO A 76 4.78 19.05 8.73
N TYR A 77 5.38 18.05 8.08
CA TYR A 77 6.45 17.24 8.67
C TYR A 77 7.72 18.09 8.92
N LEU A 78 7.99 19.06 8.05
CA LEU A 78 9.08 20.02 8.17
C LEU A 78 8.48 21.41 8.39
N GLN A 79 8.84 22.06 9.51
CA GLN A 79 8.49 23.47 9.73
C GLN A 79 9.22 24.39 8.75
N ASP A 80 10.49 24.09 8.46
CA ASP A 80 11.30 24.82 7.51
C ASP A 80 11.88 23.87 6.46
N LEU A 81 11.16 23.76 5.34
CA LEU A 81 11.58 22.99 4.17
C LEU A 81 12.92 23.50 3.61
N ALA A 82 13.21 24.80 3.71
CA ALA A 82 14.41 25.42 3.15
C ALA A 82 15.65 25.10 3.99
N ALA A 83 15.51 25.06 5.32
CA ALA A 83 16.59 24.66 6.22
C ALA A 83 16.87 23.15 6.22
N SER A 84 15.84 22.31 6.05
CA SER A 84 16.00 20.85 6.00
C SER A 84 16.69 20.35 4.72
N HIS A 85 16.55 21.10 3.62
CA HIS A 85 17.13 20.75 2.33
C HIS A 85 17.77 21.99 1.69
N PRO A 86 18.92 22.46 2.21
CA PRO A 86 19.62 23.59 1.62
C PRO A 86 20.05 23.21 0.19
N GLY A 87 19.36 23.78 -0.81
CA GLY A 87 19.62 23.56 -2.23
C GLY A 87 18.56 22.75 -3.00
N GLN A 88 17.54 22.18 -2.33
CA GLN A 88 16.41 21.52 -2.99
C GLN A 88 15.15 22.39 -2.89
N LEU A 89 15.13 23.47 -3.68
CA LEU A 89 13.89 24.15 -4.02
C LEU A 89 13.02 23.18 -4.82
N TRP A 90 12.03 22.58 -4.15
CA TRP A 90 10.88 21.96 -4.79
C TRP A 90 10.08 23.07 -5.46
N ALA A 91 10.58 23.58 -6.58
CA ALA A 91 9.88 24.59 -7.34
C ALA A 91 8.55 23.99 -7.81
N PHE A 92 7.46 24.30 -7.10
CA PHE A 92 6.10 24.33 -7.65
C PHE A 92 5.99 25.55 -8.59
N GLY A 93 7.04 25.80 -9.36
CA GLY A 93 7.01 26.69 -10.50
C GLY A 93 6.07 26.05 -11.51
N LYS A 94 5.11 26.85 -11.98
CA LYS A 94 4.22 26.49 -13.08
C LYS A 94 5.04 25.75 -14.13
N ARG A 95 4.70 24.49 -14.40
CA ARG A 95 5.21 23.81 -15.59
C ARG A 95 4.60 24.55 -16.77
N ASP A 96 5.25 25.60 -17.23
CA ASP A 96 5.06 26.07 -18.59
C ASP A 96 5.43 24.88 -19.46
N ARG A 97 4.41 24.22 -20.02
CA ARG A 97 4.64 23.17 -21.01
C ARG A 97 5.28 23.88 -22.20
N PRO A 98 6.56 23.62 -22.53
CA PRO A 98 7.04 24.03 -23.83
C PRO A 98 6.20 23.27 -24.86
N ASN A 99 5.76 23.99 -25.88
CA ASN A 99 4.90 23.53 -26.97
C ASN A 99 5.13 22.04 -27.28
N ALA A 100 4.17 21.18 -26.91
CA ALA A 100 4.27 19.77 -27.20
C ALA A 100 4.31 19.58 -28.72
N PRO A 101 5.33 18.90 -29.29
CA PRO A 101 5.30 18.58 -30.71
C PRO A 101 4.06 17.73 -30.97
N LYS A 102 3.23 18.15 -31.94
CA LYS A 102 2.02 17.44 -32.34
C LYS A 102 2.39 15.98 -32.60
N LEU A 103 1.92 15.07 -31.74
CA LEU A 103 2.06 13.64 -31.94
C LEU A 103 1.54 13.32 -33.34
N ARG A 104 2.45 12.83 -34.20
CA ARG A 104 2.14 12.37 -35.54
C ARG A 104 1.07 11.28 -35.38
N GLN A 105 -0.15 11.58 -35.80
CA GLN A 105 -1.26 10.62 -35.72
C GLN A 105 -0.86 9.40 -36.55
N LYS A 106 -0.66 8.25 -35.90
CA LYS A 106 -0.47 7.00 -36.62
C LYS A 106 -1.77 6.70 -37.38
N PRO A 107 -1.70 6.34 -38.67
CA PRO A 107 -2.89 6.04 -39.44
C PRO A 107 -3.62 4.85 -38.83
N LYS A 108 -4.94 4.98 -38.73
CA LYS A 108 -5.86 3.93 -38.28
C LYS A 108 -5.71 2.73 -39.20
N GLN A 109 -5.21 1.63 -38.67
CA GLN A 109 -5.26 0.35 -39.39
C GLN A 109 -6.70 -0.15 -39.30
N HIS A 110 -7.44 0.02 -40.40
CA HIS A 110 -8.65 -0.75 -40.65
C HIS A 110 -8.23 -2.18 -40.96
N GLY A 111 -8.79 -3.13 -40.20
CA GLY A 111 -8.40 -4.53 -40.24
C GLY A 111 -8.84 -5.25 -41.51
N LEU A 112 -8.32 -6.46 -41.67
CA LEU A 112 -8.81 -7.68 -42.34
C LEU A 112 -7.69 -8.72 -42.11
N SER A 113 -7.84 -9.68 -41.20
CA SER A 113 -8.49 -11.00 -41.33
C SER A 113 -7.43 -12.11 -41.40
N GLU A 114 -7.62 -13.14 -40.55
CA GLU A 114 -7.10 -14.52 -40.69
C GLU A 114 -5.59 -14.70 -40.41
N HIS A 115 -5.11 -15.60 -39.54
CA HIS A 115 -5.48 -17.00 -39.34
C HIS A 115 -5.14 -17.43 -37.90
N ILE A 116 -6.09 -18.14 -37.26
CA ILE A 116 -5.85 -18.96 -36.07
C ILE A 116 -5.10 -20.22 -36.53
N CYS A 117 -4.01 -20.58 -35.84
CA CYS A 117 -3.46 -21.93 -35.88
C CYS A 117 -3.26 -22.44 -34.46
N CYS A 118 -4.18 -23.32 -34.05
CA CYS A 118 -4.11 -24.19 -32.88
C CYS A 118 -3.43 -25.49 -33.29
N CYS A 119 -2.31 -25.84 -32.64
CA CYS A 119 -1.85 -27.21 -32.39
C CYS A 119 -0.95 -27.11 -31.15
N SER A 120 -1.37 -27.47 -29.93
CA SER A 120 -1.60 -28.82 -29.39
C SER A 120 -0.31 -29.65 -29.24
N ALA A 121 0.14 -29.75 -27.97
CA ALA A 121 0.66 -30.90 -27.24
C ALA A 121 1.65 -31.89 -27.90
N ALA A 122 2.81 -32.07 -27.24
CA ALA A 122 3.55 -33.32 -26.99
C ALA A 122 4.99 -32.93 -26.55
N SER A 123 5.32 -32.98 -25.26
CA SER A 123 6.01 -34.09 -24.56
C SER A 123 7.51 -34.24 -24.88
N GLU A 124 8.27 -34.47 -23.81
CA GLU A 124 9.57 -35.20 -23.74
C GLU A 124 10.84 -34.43 -23.33
N SER A 125 11.14 -34.59 -22.02
CA SER A 125 12.42 -35.00 -21.40
C SER A 125 13.70 -34.14 -21.47
N CYS A 126 14.23 -33.85 -20.27
CA CYS A 126 15.66 -33.66 -19.98
C CYS A 126 16.51 -34.85 -20.49
N PRO A 127 17.82 -34.63 -20.74
CA PRO A 127 18.78 -35.13 -19.75
C PRO A 127 19.95 -34.18 -19.44
N SER A 128 20.53 -34.46 -18.26
CA SER A 128 21.76 -33.93 -17.69
C SER A 128 23.01 -34.30 -18.50
N ALA A 129 23.97 -33.38 -18.60
CA ALA A 129 25.39 -33.60 -18.93
C ALA A 129 26.15 -32.30 -18.57
N ALA A 130 27.34 -32.28 -17.97
CA ALA A 130 28.27 -33.28 -17.46
C ALA A 130 29.17 -32.59 -16.42
#